data_AF-A0A7X5CV28-F1
#
_entry.id   AF-A0A7X5CV28-F1
#
_cell.length_a   1.000
_cell.length_b   1.000
_cell.length_c   1.000
_cell.angle_alpha   90.00
_cell.angle_beta   90.00
_cell.angle_gamma   90.00
#
_symmetry.space_group_name_H-M   'P 1'
#
loop_
_entity.id
_entity.type
_entity.pdbx_description
1 polymer ?
#
loop_
_entity_poly.entity_id
_entity_poly.type
_entity_poly.pdbx_seq_one_letter_code
_entity_poly.pdbx_strand_id
1 'polypeptide(L)'
;MERNEKCFCGSGKKYKYCHIGIEKDSVLSNLISFYQILDKELEKSKNPAKCHTGCSACCHQVFAIQLSEFLYACYGYQRLHGNIENILNVGSSVYSRLVTEYPELSQAIQKIEFVTDAASYQKSSGQLAECMGRIKIPCIFLNSSTNLCMVYDYRPIVCRYYGLAYLPISDDIDKFYICKENVQGVTLSDLVNLDILGDNLIELSLFKSKKYNAVMFDMLFPIFYFCYLFTSGKDNFNFKFEKMKKLSRAKYADSMFERNLKK
;
A
#
# COMPACT_ATOMS: atom_id res chain seq x y z
N MET A 1 8.84 17.84 15.99
CA MET A 1 7.50 18.13 16.55
C MET A 1 7.54 17.93 18.03
N GLU A 2 7.11 18.94 18.76
CA GLU A 2 7.01 18.90 20.21
C GLU A 2 5.76 18.14 20.66
N ARG A 3 5.81 17.54 21.85
CA ARG A 3 4.73 16.66 22.36
C ARG A 3 3.36 17.32 22.41
N ASN A 4 3.31 18.64 22.64
CA ASN A 4 2.07 19.39 22.84
C ASN A 4 1.60 20.14 21.57
N GLU A 5 2.38 20.16 20.50
CA GLU A 5 1.95 20.70 19.20
C GLU A 5 0.82 19.87 18.60
N LYS A 6 0.03 20.48 17.70
CA LYS A 6 -0.95 19.73 16.88
C LYS A 6 -0.23 18.72 16.00
N CYS A 7 -0.81 17.54 15.81
CA CYS A 7 -0.24 16.50 14.95
C CYS A 7 -0.18 16.95 13.48
N PHE A 8 0.82 16.46 12.74
CA PHE A 8 1.02 16.78 11.33
C PHE A 8 -0.10 16.23 10.44
N CYS A 9 -0.69 15.11 10.86
CA CYS A 9 -1.93 14.64 10.27
C CYS A 9 -2.99 15.63 10.77
N GLY A 10 -3.77 16.35 9.99
CA GLY A 10 -4.72 17.39 10.42
C GLY A 10 -5.86 16.99 11.37
N SER A 11 -5.72 15.96 12.22
CA SER A 11 -6.71 15.49 13.20
C SER A 11 -7.02 16.47 14.34
N GLY A 12 -6.23 17.54 14.48
CA GLY A 12 -6.35 18.50 15.60
C GLY A 12 -5.89 17.96 16.96
N LYS A 13 -5.58 16.66 17.09
CA LYS A 13 -5.05 16.04 18.32
C LYS A 13 -3.62 16.50 18.59
N LYS A 14 -3.23 16.59 19.87
CA LYS A 14 -1.83 16.81 20.26
C LYS A 14 -0.97 15.65 19.74
N TYR A 15 0.24 15.94 19.26
CA TYR A 15 1.16 14.97 18.68
C TYR A 15 1.39 13.76 19.59
N LYS A 16 1.51 13.97 20.91
CA LYS A 16 1.64 12.90 21.90
C LYS A 16 0.47 11.91 21.99
N TYR A 17 -0.72 12.29 21.52
CA TYR A 17 -1.94 11.47 21.54
C TYR A 17 -2.36 11.00 20.15
N CYS A 18 -1.53 11.20 19.13
CA CYS A 18 -1.85 10.85 17.75
C CYS A 18 -0.72 10.01 17.15
N HIS A 19 0.25 10.62 16.48
CA HIS A 19 1.35 9.92 15.78
C HIS A 19 2.70 10.06 16.49
N ILE A 20 2.73 9.90 17.80
CA ILE A 20 3.96 10.07 18.59
C ILE A 20 5.09 9.17 18.10
N GLY A 21 6.25 9.78 17.88
CA GLY A 21 7.47 9.11 17.41
C GLY A 21 7.60 9.01 15.89
N ILE A 22 6.59 9.41 15.11
CA ILE A 22 6.70 9.58 13.66
C ILE A 22 7.24 10.98 13.36
N GLU A 23 8.42 11.03 12.75
CA GLU A 23 9.09 12.27 12.37
C GLU A 23 8.31 12.99 11.28
N LYS A 24 8.21 14.32 11.41
CA LYS A 24 7.62 15.18 10.39
C LYS A 24 8.41 15.03 9.09
N ASP A 25 7.72 15.05 7.95
CA ASP A 25 8.28 14.92 6.61
C ASP A 25 8.98 13.57 6.32
N SER A 26 8.86 12.59 7.23
CA SER A 26 9.19 11.18 6.97
C SER A 26 8.22 10.56 5.95
N VAL A 27 8.64 9.46 5.32
CA VAL A 27 7.80 8.68 4.40
C VAL A 27 6.44 8.35 5.02
N LEU A 28 6.41 7.85 6.26
CA LEU A 28 5.16 7.54 6.94
C LEU A 28 4.32 8.78 7.22
N SER A 29 4.93 9.90 7.62
CA SER A 29 4.16 11.12 7.89
C SER A 29 3.47 11.66 6.64
N ASN A 30 4.14 11.60 5.48
CA ASN A 30 3.57 12.03 4.21
C ASN A 30 2.42 11.11 3.78
N LEU A 31 2.60 9.80 3.93
CA LEU A 31 1.56 8.81 3.64
C LEU A 31 0.34 8.99 4.55
N ILE A 32 0.55 9.20 5.86
CA ILE A 32 -0.52 9.45 6.83
C ILE A 32 -1.29 10.74 6.49
N SER A 33 -0.59 11.82 6.13
CA SER A 33 -1.23 13.07 5.70
C SER A 33 -2.09 12.85 4.46
N PHE A 34 -1.58 12.08 3.49
CA PHE A 34 -2.37 11.71 2.32
C PHE A 34 -3.59 10.86 2.67
N TYR A 35 -3.47 9.90 3.58
CA TYR A 35 -4.62 9.07 4.00
C TYR A 35 -5.75 9.90 4.57
N GLN A 36 -5.46 11.01 5.25
CA GLN A 36 -6.52 11.91 5.71
C GLN A 36 -7.19 12.68 4.58
N ILE A 37 -6.44 13.07 3.55
CA ILE A 37 -7.00 13.69 2.35
C ILE A 37 -7.90 12.66 1.65
N LEU A 38 -7.38 11.45 1.42
CA LEU A 38 -8.11 10.35 0.81
C LEU A 38 -9.38 10.01 1.59
N ASP A 39 -9.29 9.76 2.89
CA ASP A 39 -10.45 9.39 3.72
C ASP A 39 -11.53 10.48 3.66
N LYS A 40 -11.15 11.77 3.67
CA LYS A 40 -12.08 12.90 3.51
C LYS A 40 -12.73 12.96 2.13
N GLU A 41 -12.00 12.61 1.07
CA GLU A 41 -12.59 12.51 -0.27
C GLU A 41 -13.55 11.31 -0.37
N LEU A 42 -13.22 10.19 0.26
CA LEU A 42 -14.06 8.98 0.29
C LEU A 42 -15.39 9.20 1.03
N GLU A 43 -15.45 10.11 2.00
CA GLU A 43 -16.70 10.53 2.66
C GLU A 43 -17.73 11.12 1.68
N LYS A 44 -17.31 11.55 0.48
CA LYS A 44 -18.20 12.06 -0.57
C LYS A 44 -18.86 10.94 -1.40
N SER A 45 -18.43 9.69 -1.21
CA SER A 45 -19.04 8.54 -1.87
C SER A 45 -20.51 8.41 -1.47
N LYS A 46 -21.38 8.19 -2.46
CA LYS A 46 -22.80 7.92 -2.24
C LYS A 46 -23.10 6.42 -2.28
N ASN A 47 -22.08 5.58 -2.44
CA ASN A 47 -22.27 4.15 -2.47
C ASN A 47 -22.84 3.65 -1.13
N PRO A 48 -24.02 2.99 -1.12
CA PRO A 48 -24.51 2.27 0.05
C PRO A 48 -23.68 0.99 0.26
N ALA A 49 -22.40 1.15 0.60
CA ALA A 49 -21.45 0.06 0.73
C ALA A 49 -22.01 -1.02 1.66
N LYS A 50 -22.01 -2.27 1.18
CA LYS A 50 -22.49 -3.44 1.94
C LYS A 50 -21.46 -3.94 2.95
N CYS A 51 -20.27 -3.32 2.99
CA CYS A 51 -19.25 -3.64 3.97
C CYS A 51 -19.76 -3.43 5.40
N HIS A 52 -19.58 -4.46 6.22
CA HIS A 52 -19.85 -4.42 7.66
C HIS A 52 -18.68 -5.07 8.40
N THR A 53 -18.66 -4.96 9.73
CA THR A 53 -17.70 -5.69 10.56
C THR A 53 -17.78 -7.19 10.27
N GLY A 54 -16.65 -7.81 9.92
CA GLY A 54 -16.57 -9.22 9.52
C GLY A 54 -16.69 -9.49 8.01
N CYS A 55 -16.97 -8.47 7.19
CA CYS A 55 -16.84 -8.60 5.73
C CYS A 55 -15.37 -8.72 5.32
N SER A 56 -15.02 -9.80 4.61
CA SER A 56 -13.65 -10.11 4.19
C SER A 56 -13.52 -10.31 2.67
N ALA A 57 -14.49 -9.86 1.87
CA ALA A 57 -14.49 -10.06 0.43
C ALA A 57 -13.26 -9.47 -0.26
N CYS A 58 -12.84 -8.25 0.12
CA CYS A 58 -11.61 -7.62 -0.38
C CYS A 58 -10.34 -8.28 0.18
N CYS A 59 -10.41 -8.86 1.37
CA CYS A 59 -9.28 -9.53 2.02
C CYS A 59 -8.92 -10.87 1.37
N HIS A 60 -9.69 -11.37 0.41
CA HIS A 60 -9.35 -12.57 -0.37
C HIS A 60 -8.83 -12.23 -1.78
N GLN A 61 -8.62 -10.96 -2.08
CA GLN A 61 -8.09 -10.51 -3.35
C GLN A 61 -6.62 -10.15 -3.23
N VAL A 62 -5.86 -10.42 -4.28
CA VAL A 62 -4.47 -10.00 -4.38
C VAL A 62 -4.42 -8.64 -5.07
N PHE A 63 -3.76 -7.69 -4.45
CA PHE A 63 -3.48 -6.36 -4.99
C PHE A 63 -2.04 -5.98 -4.68
N ALA A 64 -1.53 -5.03 -5.46
CA ALA A 64 -0.19 -4.50 -5.28
C ALA A 64 -0.24 -3.17 -4.53
N ILE A 65 0.76 -2.95 -3.67
CA ILE A 65 0.91 -1.74 -2.86
C ILE A 65 2.35 -1.26 -2.95
N GLN A 66 2.60 -0.03 -2.55
CA GLN A 66 3.94 0.51 -2.43
C GLN A 66 4.65 -0.04 -1.19
N LEU A 67 5.98 -0.01 -1.18
CA LEU A 67 6.75 -0.38 0.01
C LEU A 67 6.43 0.56 1.19
N SER A 68 6.18 1.85 0.92
CA SER A 68 5.77 2.82 1.95
C SER A 68 4.48 2.43 2.67
N GLU A 69 3.50 1.90 1.92
CA GLU A 69 2.22 1.38 2.44
C GLU A 69 2.41 0.07 3.20
N PHE A 70 3.26 -0.83 2.70
CA PHE A 70 3.63 -2.07 3.38
C PHE A 70 4.24 -1.76 4.75
N LEU A 71 5.20 -0.84 4.79
CA LEU A 71 5.81 -0.33 6.01
C LEU A 71 4.72 0.21 6.94
N TYR A 72 3.81 1.07 6.46
CA TYR A 72 2.74 1.61 7.29
C TYR A 72 1.81 0.55 7.91
N ALA A 73 1.37 -0.44 7.12
CA ALA A 73 0.58 -1.56 7.62
C ALA A 73 1.33 -2.36 8.69
N CYS A 74 2.62 -2.58 8.47
CA CYS A 74 3.51 -3.26 9.39
C CYS A 74 3.70 -2.45 10.70
N TYR A 75 3.82 -1.12 10.64
CA TYR A 75 3.84 -0.26 11.82
C TYR A 75 2.54 -0.36 12.62
N GLY A 76 1.40 -0.39 11.92
CA GLY A 76 0.09 -0.65 12.51
C GLY A 76 0.04 -1.97 13.24
N TYR A 77 0.45 -3.05 12.57
CA TYR A 77 0.52 -4.38 13.15
C TYR A 77 1.38 -4.40 14.41
N GLN A 78 2.58 -3.79 14.35
CA GLN A 78 3.49 -3.76 15.49
C GLN A 78 2.87 -3.04 16.70
N ARG A 79 2.14 -1.95 16.44
CA ARG A 79 1.47 -1.17 17.49
C ARG A 79 0.28 -1.89 18.11
N LEU A 80 -0.45 -2.67 17.33
CA LEU A 80 -1.67 -3.37 17.77
C LEU A 80 -1.37 -4.74 18.39
N HIS A 81 -0.38 -5.46 17.87
CA HIS A 81 -0.14 -6.88 18.16
C HIS A 81 1.27 -7.20 18.64
N GLY A 82 2.19 -6.23 18.67
CA GLY A 82 3.56 -6.44 19.15
C GLY A 82 4.54 -6.86 18.06
N ASN A 83 5.17 -8.03 18.16
CA ASN A 83 6.23 -8.42 17.21
C ASN A 83 5.64 -8.73 15.81
N ILE A 84 6.33 -8.28 14.76
CA ILE A 84 5.96 -8.45 13.36
C ILE A 84 6.54 -9.71 12.70
N GLU A 85 7.55 -10.35 13.28
CA GLU A 85 8.26 -11.49 12.66
C GLU A 85 7.31 -12.59 12.19
N ASN A 86 6.28 -12.93 12.98
CA ASN A 86 5.31 -13.94 12.60
C ASN A 86 4.56 -13.58 11.31
N ILE A 87 4.10 -12.33 11.16
CA ILE A 87 3.35 -11.91 9.97
C ILE A 87 4.24 -11.86 8.73
N LEU A 88 5.51 -11.50 8.89
CA LEU A 88 6.51 -11.53 7.82
C LEU A 88 6.78 -12.98 7.36
N ASN A 89 6.91 -13.91 8.31
CA ASN A 89 7.10 -15.33 7.98
C ASN A 89 5.88 -15.91 7.27
N VAL A 90 4.65 -15.61 7.73
CA VAL A 90 3.41 -16.00 7.05
C VAL A 90 3.39 -15.48 5.61
N GLY A 91 3.67 -14.19 5.40
CA GLY A 91 3.72 -13.61 4.06
C GLY A 91 4.81 -14.23 3.18
N SER A 92 5.99 -14.51 3.75
CA SER A 92 7.06 -15.20 3.05
C SER A 92 6.65 -16.61 2.61
N SER A 93 5.97 -17.37 3.47
CA SER A 93 5.45 -18.70 3.12
C SER A 93 4.37 -18.64 2.04
N VAL A 94 3.49 -17.63 2.07
CA VAL A 94 2.51 -17.38 1.00
C VAL A 94 3.22 -17.11 -0.32
N TYR A 95 4.25 -16.27 -0.34
CA TYR A 95 5.03 -16.02 -1.55
C TYR A 95 5.72 -17.29 -2.08
N SER A 96 6.36 -18.09 -1.21
CA SER A 96 6.98 -19.35 -1.60
C SER A 96 6.02 -20.31 -2.29
N ARG A 97 4.78 -20.41 -1.80
CA ARG A 97 3.72 -21.22 -2.42
C ARG A 97 3.28 -20.63 -3.77
N LEU A 98 3.08 -19.32 -3.84
CA LEU A 98 2.71 -18.60 -5.06
C LEU A 98 3.69 -18.79 -6.20
N VAL A 99 5.00 -18.90 -5.92
CA VAL A 99 6.01 -19.18 -6.94
C VAL A 99 5.71 -20.49 -7.69
N THR A 100 5.18 -21.49 -6.99
CA THR A 100 4.80 -22.78 -7.57
C THR A 100 3.39 -22.79 -8.14
N GLU A 101 2.42 -22.24 -7.39
CA GLU A 101 0.99 -22.25 -7.75
C GLU A 101 0.68 -21.28 -8.91
N TYR A 102 1.41 -20.17 -9.02
CA TYR A 102 1.18 -19.09 -9.99
C TYR A 102 2.50 -18.56 -10.59
N PRO A 103 3.20 -19.37 -11.41
CA PRO A 103 4.50 -19.02 -11.96
C PRO A 103 4.47 -17.76 -12.83
N GLU A 104 3.37 -17.48 -13.53
CA GLU A 104 3.18 -16.25 -14.31
C GLU A 104 3.28 -14.99 -13.44
N LEU A 105 2.61 -14.96 -12.29
CA LEU A 105 2.69 -13.84 -11.35
C LEU A 105 4.12 -13.68 -10.81
N SER A 106 4.77 -14.79 -10.45
CA SER A 106 6.17 -14.76 -9.98
C SER A 106 7.11 -14.19 -11.04
N GLN A 107 6.96 -14.59 -12.30
CA GLN A 107 7.73 -14.05 -13.42
C GLN A 107 7.43 -12.56 -13.64
N ALA A 108 6.17 -12.14 -13.57
CA ALA A 108 5.79 -10.74 -13.67
C ALA A 108 6.47 -9.90 -12.57
N ILE A 109 6.43 -10.34 -11.31
CA ILE A 109 7.10 -9.70 -10.17
C ILE A 109 8.60 -9.55 -10.42
N GLN A 110 9.26 -10.61 -10.91
CA GLN A 110 10.71 -10.60 -11.15
C GLN A 110 11.13 -9.65 -12.29
N LYS A 111 10.27 -9.47 -13.29
CA LYS A 111 10.48 -8.57 -14.43
C LYS A 111 10.20 -7.09 -14.12
N ILE A 112 9.66 -6.76 -12.96
CA ILE A 112 9.43 -5.35 -12.59
C ILE A 112 10.78 -4.65 -12.38
N GLU A 113 10.97 -3.62 -13.18
CA GLU A 113 12.08 -2.67 -13.09
C GLU A 113 11.58 -1.37 -12.48
N PHE A 114 12.50 -0.65 -11.81
CA PHE A 114 12.20 0.71 -11.38
C PHE A 114 12.27 1.64 -12.59
N VAL A 115 11.25 2.47 -12.74
CA VAL A 115 11.06 3.32 -13.91
C VAL A 115 11.05 4.80 -13.52
N THR A 116 11.36 5.65 -14.47
CA THR A 116 11.46 7.11 -14.29
C THR A 116 10.32 7.88 -14.96
N ASP A 117 9.50 7.20 -15.76
CA ASP A 117 8.38 7.78 -16.51
C ASP A 117 7.04 7.12 -16.16
N ALA A 118 5.97 7.89 -16.28
CA ALA A 118 4.62 7.47 -15.88
C ALA A 118 4.03 6.38 -16.79
N ALA A 119 4.39 6.36 -18.08
CA ALA A 119 3.85 5.38 -19.03
C ALA A 119 4.38 3.98 -18.73
N SER A 120 5.68 3.85 -18.48
CA SER A 120 6.31 2.61 -18.03
C SER A 120 5.76 2.18 -16.66
N TYR A 121 5.55 3.12 -15.74
CA TYR A 121 4.96 2.83 -14.43
C TYR A 121 3.56 2.24 -14.55
N GLN A 122 2.69 2.87 -15.36
CA GLN A 122 1.34 2.41 -15.61
C GLN A 122 1.34 1.04 -16.28
N LYS A 123 2.22 0.82 -17.27
CA LYS A 123 2.35 -0.47 -17.95
C LYS A 123 2.74 -1.60 -16.99
N SER A 124 3.81 -1.42 -16.21
CA SER A 124 4.25 -2.44 -15.25
C SER A 124 3.21 -2.71 -14.17
N SER A 125 2.57 -1.65 -13.66
CA SER A 125 1.50 -1.78 -12.66
C SER A 125 0.29 -2.50 -13.21
N GLY A 126 -0.13 -2.19 -14.44
CA GLY A 126 -1.25 -2.83 -15.14
C GLY A 126 -1.01 -4.32 -15.42
N GLN A 127 0.20 -4.69 -15.87
CA GLN A 127 0.56 -6.09 -16.10
C GLN A 127 0.50 -6.92 -14.81
N LEU A 128 1.06 -6.39 -13.71
CA LEU A 128 1.00 -7.06 -12.43
C LEU A 128 -0.46 -7.19 -11.96
N ALA A 129 -1.24 -6.14 -12.14
CA ALA A 129 -2.66 -6.12 -11.83
C ALA A 129 -3.44 -7.21 -12.58
N GLU A 130 -3.20 -7.41 -13.86
CA GLU A 130 -3.90 -8.42 -14.64
C GLU A 130 -3.64 -9.83 -14.10
N CYS A 131 -2.38 -10.16 -13.77
CA CYS A 131 -2.02 -11.45 -13.19
C CYS A 131 -2.69 -11.69 -11.82
N MET A 132 -2.80 -10.65 -10.99
CA MET A 132 -3.36 -10.75 -9.63
C MET A 132 -4.88 -10.87 -9.61
N GLY A 133 -5.60 -10.28 -10.57
CA GLY A 133 -7.06 -10.19 -10.55
C GLY A 133 -7.80 -11.53 -10.51
N ARG A 134 -7.14 -12.61 -10.94
CA ARG A 134 -7.69 -13.98 -10.98
C ARG A 134 -7.35 -14.81 -9.73
N ILE A 135 -6.46 -14.30 -8.88
CA ILE A 135 -5.90 -15.05 -7.75
C ILE A 135 -6.70 -14.73 -6.48
N LYS A 136 -7.12 -15.79 -5.78
CA LYS A 136 -7.83 -15.69 -4.51
C LYS A 136 -7.00 -16.28 -3.38
N ILE A 137 -6.30 -15.40 -2.67
CA ILE A 137 -5.47 -15.76 -1.52
C ILE A 137 -5.84 -14.81 -0.37
N PRO A 138 -6.10 -15.33 0.84
CA PRO A 138 -6.32 -14.48 2.01
C PRO A 138 -5.14 -13.55 2.25
N CYS A 139 -5.44 -12.28 2.51
CA CYS A 139 -4.48 -11.28 2.96
C CYS A 139 -3.80 -11.78 4.23
N ILE A 140 -2.49 -11.56 4.33
CA ILE A 140 -1.70 -11.97 5.50
C ILE A 140 -2.24 -11.36 6.81
N PHE A 141 -2.92 -10.20 6.71
CA PHE A 141 -3.49 -9.51 7.87
C PHE A 141 -4.94 -9.91 8.18
N LEU A 142 -5.53 -10.85 7.45
CA LEU A 142 -6.87 -11.36 7.77
C LEU A 142 -6.76 -12.38 8.91
N ASN A 143 -7.46 -12.13 10.02
CA ASN A 143 -7.57 -13.09 11.10
C ASN A 143 -8.55 -14.20 10.70
N SER A 144 -8.06 -15.43 10.55
CA SER A 144 -8.86 -16.57 10.07
C SER A 144 -9.96 -17.01 11.02
N SER A 145 -9.84 -16.74 12.32
CA SER A 145 -10.85 -17.12 13.32
C SER A 145 -12.00 -16.12 13.43
N THR A 146 -11.75 -14.84 13.11
CA THR A 146 -12.73 -13.76 13.31
C THR A 146 -13.17 -13.08 12.02
N ASN A 147 -12.50 -13.34 10.89
CA ASN A 147 -12.65 -12.62 9.62
C ASN A 147 -12.39 -11.10 9.72
N LEU A 148 -11.68 -10.65 10.76
CA LEU A 148 -11.33 -9.24 10.94
C LEU A 148 -9.93 -8.95 10.39
N CYS A 149 -9.78 -7.79 9.73
CA CYS A 149 -8.48 -7.28 9.33
C CYS A 149 -7.72 -6.79 10.57
N MET A 150 -6.55 -7.38 10.83
CA MET A 150 -5.70 -7.07 11.98
C MET A 150 -5.05 -5.69 11.90
N VAL A 151 -5.09 -5.03 10.74
CA VAL A 151 -4.51 -3.70 10.47
C VAL A 151 -5.54 -2.75 9.85
N TYR A 152 -6.83 -2.90 10.16
CA TYR A 152 -7.90 -2.17 9.48
C TYR A 152 -7.67 -0.65 9.41
N ASP A 153 -7.28 -0.01 10.53
CA ASP A 153 -7.00 1.43 10.55
C ASP A 153 -5.69 1.82 9.84
N TYR A 154 -4.81 0.85 9.63
CA TYR A 154 -3.51 0.97 8.99
C TYR A 154 -3.50 0.39 7.57
N ARG A 155 -4.68 0.19 6.99
CA ARG A 155 -4.83 -0.46 5.68
C ARG A 155 -4.23 0.39 4.54
N PRO A 156 -3.66 -0.25 3.50
CA PRO A 156 -3.15 0.43 2.29
C PRO A 156 -4.22 1.24 1.54
N ILE A 157 -3.77 2.13 0.64
CA ILE A 157 -4.59 3.01 -0.22
C ILE A 157 -5.67 2.21 -0.93
N VAL A 158 -5.27 1.13 -1.61
CA VAL A 158 -6.20 0.28 -2.35
C VAL A 158 -7.31 -0.27 -1.46
N CYS A 159 -7.00 -0.68 -0.23
CA CYS A 159 -8.00 -1.16 0.73
C CYS A 159 -8.90 -0.05 1.29
N ARG A 160 -8.49 1.23 1.24
CA ARG A 160 -9.30 2.36 1.70
C ARG A 160 -10.39 2.69 0.71
N TYR A 161 -10.04 2.75 -0.57
CA TYR A 161 -10.99 3.11 -1.61
C TYR A 161 -11.78 1.93 -2.15
N TYR A 162 -11.39 0.68 -1.83
CA TYR A 162 -11.95 -0.54 -2.42
C TYR A 162 -13.48 -0.61 -2.28
N GLY A 163 -14.21 -0.34 -3.36
CA GLY A 163 -15.67 -0.31 -3.38
C GLY A 163 -16.32 1.00 -2.90
N LEU A 164 -15.55 2.06 -2.66
CA LEU A 164 -16.06 3.41 -2.37
C LEU A 164 -15.70 4.41 -3.47
N ALA A 165 -14.62 4.13 -4.19
CA ALA A 165 -14.08 4.96 -5.25
C ALA A 165 -13.52 4.09 -6.37
N TYR A 166 -13.17 4.74 -7.47
CA TYR A 166 -12.43 4.14 -8.58
C TYR A 166 -11.29 5.07 -8.99
N LEU A 167 -10.21 4.46 -9.47
CA LEU A 167 -9.19 5.15 -10.24
C LEU A 167 -9.49 4.82 -11.71
N PRO A 168 -9.83 5.80 -12.57
CA PRO A 168 -10.15 5.54 -13.97
C PRO A 168 -8.87 5.19 -14.74
N ILE A 169 -8.55 3.89 -14.76
CA ILE A 169 -7.50 3.34 -15.63
C ILE A 169 -8.10 3.01 -17.02
N SER A 170 -9.43 2.92 -17.10
CA SER A 170 -10.23 2.58 -18.29
C SER A 170 -11.67 3.07 -18.08
N ASP A 171 -12.48 3.18 -19.14
CA ASP A 171 -13.92 3.41 -19.02
C ASP A 171 -14.72 2.13 -18.65
N ASP A 172 -14.03 0.98 -18.60
CA ASP A 172 -14.62 -0.32 -18.28
C ASP A 172 -14.56 -0.63 -16.77
N ILE A 173 -15.72 -0.64 -16.12
CA ILE A 173 -15.86 -0.85 -14.68
C ILE A 173 -15.37 -2.24 -14.23
N ASP A 174 -15.44 -3.24 -15.11
CA ASP A 174 -14.97 -4.60 -14.83
C ASP A 174 -13.44 -4.67 -14.78
N LYS A 175 -12.76 -3.65 -15.30
CA LYS A 175 -11.30 -3.50 -15.20
C LYS A 175 -10.86 -2.74 -13.96
N PHE A 176 -11.80 -2.21 -13.15
CA PHE A 176 -11.45 -1.54 -11.92
C PHE A 176 -11.17 -2.53 -10.78
N TYR A 177 -10.23 -2.13 -9.93
CA TYR A 177 -10.00 -2.77 -8.63
C TYR A 177 -11.09 -2.35 -7.64
N ILE A 178 -12.29 -2.92 -7.82
CA ILE A 178 -13.47 -2.61 -6.99
C ILE A 178 -14.12 -3.88 -6.44
N CYS A 179 -14.72 -3.74 -5.26
CA CYS A 179 -15.48 -4.81 -4.63
C CYS A 179 -16.78 -5.07 -5.40
N LYS A 180 -16.87 -6.20 -6.11
CA LYS A 180 -18.05 -6.59 -6.88
C LYS A 180 -19.34 -6.65 -6.04
N GLU A 181 -19.24 -7.04 -4.77
CA GLU A 181 -20.39 -7.08 -3.87
C GLU A 181 -20.90 -5.68 -3.51
N ASN A 182 -19.98 -4.73 -3.29
CA ASN A 182 -20.30 -3.34 -2.94
C ASN A 182 -20.76 -2.52 -4.12
N VAL A 183 -20.38 -2.88 -5.35
CA VAL A 183 -20.71 -2.09 -6.55
C VAL A 183 -21.85 -2.70 -7.37
N GLN A 184 -22.43 -3.81 -6.92
CA GLN A 184 -23.59 -4.40 -7.56
C GLN A 184 -24.80 -3.45 -7.45
N GLY A 185 -25.26 -2.93 -8.59
CA GLY A 185 -26.36 -1.96 -8.66
C GLY A 185 -25.95 -0.51 -8.36
N VAL A 186 -24.65 -0.22 -8.33
CA VAL A 186 -24.08 1.11 -8.06
C VAL A 186 -23.64 1.75 -9.37
N THR A 187 -23.88 3.05 -9.54
CA THR A 187 -23.44 3.80 -10.71
C THR A 187 -22.08 4.47 -10.45
N LEU A 188 -21.31 4.81 -11.50
CA LEU A 188 -20.05 5.53 -11.32
C LEU A 188 -20.22 6.86 -10.58
N SER A 189 -21.35 7.54 -10.75
CA SER A 189 -21.67 8.78 -10.03
C SER A 189 -21.88 8.61 -8.52
N ASP A 190 -22.08 7.36 -8.06
CA ASP A 190 -22.16 7.05 -6.64
C ASP A 190 -20.76 6.81 -6.03
N LEU A 191 -19.74 6.59 -6.86
CA LEU A 191 -18.37 6.39 -6.46
C LEU A 191 -17.58 7.71 -6.56
N VAL A 192 -16.54 7.83 -5.75
CA VAL A 192 -15.59 8.94 -5.88
C VAL A 192 -14.64 8.66 -7.05
N ASN A 193 -14.44 9.63 -7.95
CA ASN A 193 -13.39 9.57 -8.95
C ASN A 193 -12.07 10.03 -8.31
N LEU A 194 -11.11 9.12 -8.18
CA LEU A 194 -9.81 9.41 -7.55
C LEU A 194 -8.83 10.19 -8.44
N ASP A 195 -9.15 10.46 -9.71
CA ASP A 195 -8.32 11.36 -10.55
C ASP A 195 -8.17 12.75 -9.95
N ILE A 196 -9.13 13.19 -9.13
CA ILE A 196 -9.05 14.45 -8.38
C ILE A 196 -7.83 14.50 -7.45
N LEU A 197 -7.28 13.32 -7.08
CA LEU A 197 -6.08 13.17 -6.26
C LEU A 197 -4.83 12.84 -7.08
N GLY A 198 -4.89 12.90 -8.41
CA GLY A 198 -3.83 12.47 -9.33
C GLY A 198 -2.44 13.00 -8.96
N ASP A 199 -2.30 14.32 -8.81
CA ASP A 199 -1.02 14.95 -8.45
C ASP A 199 -0.50 14.48 -7.08
N ASN A 200 -1.39 14.33 -6.09
CA ASN A 200 -1.02 13.84 -4.76
C ASN A 200 -0.54 12.37 -4.82
N LEU A 201 -1.21 11.53 -5.60
CA LEU A 201 -0.81 10.13 -5.81
C LEU A 201 0.54 10.03 -6.53
N ILE A 202 0.75 10.86 -7.55
CA ILE A 202 2.03 10.93 -8.27
C ILE A 202 3.14 11.38 -7.31
N GLU A 203 2.93 12.43 -6.52
CA GLU A 203 3.92 12.94 -5.56
C GLU A 203 4.29 11.89 -4.52
N LEU A 204 3.33 11.12 -4.02
CA LEU A 204 3.60 10.02 -3.08
C LEU A 204 4.44 8.91 -3.71
N SER A 205 4.20 8.64 -4.99
CA SER A 205 4.84 7.57 -5.74
C SER A 205 6.22 7.96 -6.27
N LEU A 206 6.53 9.25 -6.42
CA LEU A 206 7.81 9.73 -6.97
C LEU A 206 8.86 10.02 -5.90
N PHE A 207 9.98 9.32 -5.99
CA PHE A 207 11.11 9.47 -5.07
C PHE A 207 12.35 9.98 -5.78
N LYS A 208 12.90 11.08 -5.25
CA LYS A 208 14.14 11.71 -5.74
C LYS A 208 15.32 11.25 -4.89
N SER A 209 16.27 10.53 -5.51
CA SER A 209 17.56 10.24 -4.91
C SER A 209 18.52 11.41 -5.15
N LYS A 210 19.09 11.92 -4.06
CA LYS A 210 20.19 12.90 -4.16
C LYS A 210 21.50 12.22 -4.50
N LYS A 211 21.73 11.01 -3.96
CA LYS A 211 22.96 10.24 -4.20
C LYS A 211 23.16 9.90 -5.67
N TYR A 212 22.08 9.57 -6.38
CA TYR A 212 22.11 9.14 -7.79
C TYR A 212 21.63 10.22 -8.76
N ASN A 213 21.27 11.42 -8.27
CA ASN A 213 20.71 12.51 -9.05
C ASN A 213 19.58 12.08 -10.02
N ALA A 214 18.65 11.28 -9.52
CA ALA A 214 17.61 10.66 -10.32
C ALA A 214 16.27 10.61 -9.57
N VAL A 215 15.19 10.48 -10.34
CA VAL A 215 13.82 10.35 -9.84
C VAL A 215 13.25 9.04 -10.37
N MET A 216 12.59 8.27 -9.51
CA MET A 216 11.92 7.02 -9.89
C MET A 216 10.58 6.87 -9.19
N PHE A 217 9.74 6.02 -9.76
CA PHE A 217 8.51 5.58 -9.12
C PHE A 217 8.76 4.47 -8.08
N ASP A 218 8.01 4.52 -6.99
CA ASP A 218 7.86 3.43 -6.04
C ASP A 218 6.94 2.36 -6.64
N MET A 219 7.57 1.28 -7.08
CA MET A 219 6.90 0.20 -7.79
C MET A 219 5.95 -0.56 -6.87
N LEU A 220 4.80 -0.95 -7.43
CA LEU A 220 3.78 -1.71 -6.72
C LEU A 220 4.13 -3.19 -6.71
N PHE A 221 4.03 -3.82 -5.55
CA PHE A 221 4.17 -5.27 -5.41
C PHE A 221 3.12 -5.85 -4.46
N PRO A 222 2.78 -7.14 -4.55
CA PRO A 222 1.90 -7.75 -3.57
C PRO A 222 2.53 -7.76 -2.17
N ILE A 223 1.70 -7.63 -1.13
CA ILE A 223 2.15 -7.56 0.27
C ILE A 223 3.12 -8.70 0.64
N PHE A 224 2.79 -9.93 0.26
CA PHE A 224 3.62 -11.11 0.59
C PHE A 224 5.00 -11.09 -0.07
N TYR A 225 5.18 -10.37 -1.19
CA TYR A 225 6.50 -10.21 -1.80
C TYR A 225 7.41 -9.33 -0.95
N PHE A 226 6.88 -8.27 -0.35
CA PHE A 226 7.64 -7.48 0.63
C PHE A 226 8.02 -8.32 1.83
N CYS A 227 7.11 -9.13 2.37
CA CYS A 227 7.43 -10.07 3.44
C CYS A 227 8.62 -10.97 3.06
N TYR A 228 8.59 -11.59 1.88
CA TYR A 228 9.70 -12.41 1.38
C TYR A 228 11.02 -11.64 1.29
N LEU A 229 11.01 -10.40 0.83
CA LEU A 229 12.23 -9.59 0.74
C LEU A 229 12.86 -9.38 2.12
N PHE A 230 12.05 -8.98 3.11
CA PHE A 230 12.51 -8.72 4.48
C PHE A 230 12.97 -9.99 5.19
N THR A 231 12.31 -11.14 5.00
CA THR A 231 12.69 -12.41 5.65
C THR A 231 13.90 -13.08 5.00
N SER A 232 14.06 -12.96 3.68
CA SER A 232 15.18 -13.58 2.96
C SER A 232 16.47 -12.76 2.99
N GLY A 233 16.42 -11.53 3.52
CA GLY A 233 17.53 -10.58 3.44
C GLY A 233 17.82 -10.08 2.01
N LYS A 234 16.93 -10.36 1.06
CA LYS A 234 17.03 -9.88 -0.35
C LYS A 234 16.47 -8.48 -0.56
N ASP A 235 15.95 -7.87 0.49
CA ASP A 235 15.40 -6.52 0.46
C ASP A 235 16.45 -5.48 0.03
N ASN A 236 17.73 -5.74 0.33
CA ASN A 236 18.86 -4.82 0.14
C ASN A 236 18.58 -3.41 0.69
N PHE A 237 17.62 -3.26 1.60
CA PHE A 237 17.26 -1.96 2.14
C PHE A 237 18.31 -1.54 3.15
N ASN A 238 18.95 -0.39 2.93
CA ASN A 238 19.89 0.19 3.89
C ASN A 238 19.17 0.89 5.07
N PHE A 239 18.03 0.34 5.50
CA PHE A 239 17.31 0.77 6.67
C PHE A 239 16.67 -0.43 7.37
N LYS A 240 16.62 -0.36 8.71
CA LYS A 240 15.89 -1.33 9.51
C LYS A 240 14.45 -0.89 9.71
N PHE A 241 13.55 -1.85 9.89
CA PHE A 241 12.12 -1.62 10.10
C PHE A 241 11.86 -0.60 11.24
N GLU A 242 12.61 -0.67 12.34
CA GLU A 242 12.45 0.21 13.51
C GLU A 242 12.77 1.69 13.20
N LYS A 243 13.56 1.95 12.15
CA LYS A 243 13.91 3.31 11.70
C LYS A 243 12.85 3.92 10.79
N MET A 244 11.83 3.18 10.36
CA MET A 244 10.80 3.65 9.42
C MET A 244 10.12 4.95 9.86
N LYS A 245 9.92 5.14 11.16
CA LYS A 245 9.26 6.32 11.74
C LYS A 245 10.06 7.61 11.51
N LYS A 246 11.36 7.48 11.20
CA LYS A 246 12.32 8.56 10.97
C LYS A 246 12.89 8.52 9.55
N LEU A 247 12.33 7.67 8.69
CA LEU A 247 12.87 7.45 7.35
C LEU A 247 12.46 8.63 6.46
N SER A 248 13.41 9.51 6.17
CA SER A 248 13.23 10.61 5.22
C SER A 248 12.98 10.08 3.81
N ARG A 249 12.24 10.84 2.98
CA ARG A 249 12.04 10.50 1.55
C ARG A 249 13.36 10.30 0.78
N ALA A 250 14.39 11.11 1.05
CA ALA A 250 15.69 10.99 0.38
C ALA A 250 16.40 9.65 0.69
N LYS A 251 16.51 9.28 1.97
CA LYS A 251 17.10 7.99 2.38
C LYS A 251 16.31 6.78 1.88
N TYR A 252 14.98 6.90 1.84
CA TYR A 252 14.12 5.90 1.23
C TYR A 252 14.44 5.73 -0.25
N ALA A 253 14.50 6.85 -1.00
CA ALA A 253 14.88 6.86 -2.41
C ALA A 253 16.25 6.19 -2.62
N ASP A 254 17.28 6.63 -1.90
CA ASP A 254 18.64 6.08 -2.03
C ASP A 254 18.66 4.56 -1.81
N SER A 255 17.89 4.05 -0.84
CA SER A 255 17.78 2.60 -0.56
C SER A 255 17.08 1.84 -1.69
N MET A 256 16.03 2.43 -2.28
CA MET A 256 15.32 1.85 -3.42
C MET A 256 16.20 1.81 -4.66
N PHE A 257 16.96 2.87 -4.93
CA PHE A 257 17.94 2.91 -6.02
C PHE A 257 19.08 1.91 -5.82
N GLU A 258 19.64 1.81 -4.61
CA GLU A 258 20.69 0.84 -4.30
C GLU A 258 20.25 -0.59 -4.56
N ARG A 259 19.00 -0.93 -4.23
CA ARG A 259 18.41 -2.23 -4.56
C ARG A 259 18.34 -2.46 -6.06
N ASN A 260 17.98 -1.44 -6.85
CA ASN A 260 17.87 -1.57 -8.30
C ASN A 260 19.22 -1.85 -8.97
N LEU A 261 20.30 -1.22 -8.50
CA LEU A 261 21.65 -1.37 -9.06
C LEU A 261 22.33 -2.70 -8.74
N LYS A 262 21.81 -3.47 -7.78
CA LYS A 262 22.38 -4.75 -7.33
C LYS A 262 21.71 -5.98 -7.97
N LYS A 263 20.78 -5.78 -8.90
CA LYS A 263 20.25 -6.84 -9.77
C LYS A 263 21.23 -7.11 -10.91
#